data_AF-A0A292E1H4-F1
#
_entry.id   AF-A0A292E1H4-F1
#
_cell.length_a   1.000
_cell.length_b   1.000
_cell.length_c   1.000
_cell.angle_alpha   90.00
_cell.angle_beta   90.00
_cell.angle_gamma   90.00
#
_symmetry.space_group_name_H-M   'P 1'
#
loop_
_entity.id
_entity.type
_entity.pdbx_description
1 polymer ?
#
loop_
_entity_poly.entity_id
_entity_poly.type
_entity_poly.pdbx_seq_one_letter_code
_entity_poly.pdbx_strand_id
1 'polypeptide(L)'
;MQVVGSADARAIAGLSHNRLREWTGRRGLVEPDIPASGKGTQARFSWRTLLMLRLAKSLQDDLGVELFAHKQNLRSIQKALQGETVRALWDKAAVLSLTHGASLVQETDLMALSQHATIVIALQPHLREIVTDLGAAEPTMQLPLFPVSSIR
;
A
#
# COMPACT_ATOMS: atom_id res chain seq x y z
N MET A 1 3.50 -14.40 3.28
CA MET A 1 3.17 -12.97 3.09
C MET A 1 2.17 -12.58 4.16
N GLN A 2 2.54 -11.70 5.09
CA GLN A 2 1.62 -11.20 6.12
C GLN A 2 0.55 -10.32 5.46
N VAL A 3 -0.71 -10.53 5.82
CA VAL A 3 -1.85 -9.74 5.33
C VAL A 3 -2.72 -9.30 6.49
N VAL A 4 -3.25 -8.09 6.40
CA VAL A 4 -4.08 -7.46 7.45
C VAL A 4 -5.52 -7.29 7.01
N GLY A 5 -6.43 -7.10 7.97
CA GLY A 5 -7.85 -6.85 7.69
C GLY A 5 -8.13 -5.38 7.33
N SER A 6 -9.38 -5.08 6.98
CA SER A 6 -9.79 -3.73 6.57
C SER A 6 -9.60 -2.66 7.64
N ALA A 7 -9.66 -3.01 8.93
CA ALA A 7 -9.48 -2.06 10.02
C ALA A 7 -8.03 -1.56 10.08
N ASP A 8 -7.06 -2.48 10.14
CA ASP A 8 -5.63 -2.15 10.15
C ASP A 8 -5.21 -1.51 8.82
N ALA A 9 -5.74 -2.00 7.70
CA ALA A 9 -5.46 -1.42 6.39
C ALA A 9 -5.85 0.06 6.31
N ARG A 10 -6.97 0.46 6.94
CA ARG A 10 -7.37 1.87 7.03
C ARG A 10 -6.39 2.68 7.87
N ALA A 11 -5.98 2.15 9.02
CA ALA A 11 -5.05 2.83 9.91
C ALA A 11 -3.70 3.05 9.22
N ILE A 12 -3.11 1.98 8.68
CA ILE A 12 -1.79 1.98 8.03
C ILE A 12 -1.79 2.83 6.75
N ALA A 13 -2.85 2.73 5.93
CA ALA A 13 -2.95 3.50 4.69
C ALA A 13 -3.45 4.94 4.89
N GLY A 14 -3.85 5.32 6.10
CA GLY A 14 -4.43 6.64 6.39
C GLY A 14 -5.74 6.91 5.64
N LEU A 15 -6.60 5.90 5.50
CA LEU A 15 -7.85 5.99 4.74
C LEU A 15 -9.09 5.91 5.63
N SER A 16 -10.12 6.68 5.27
CA SER A 16 -11.45 6.50 5.84
C SER A 16 -12.06 5.16 5.38
N HIS A 17 -13.03 4.64 6.14
CA HIS A 17 -13.74 3.40 5.78
C HIS A 17 -14.34 3.48 4.38
N ASN A 18 -15.00 4.61 4.08
CA ASN A 18 -15.66 4.81 2.80
C ASN A 18 -14.65 4.86 1.66
N ARG A 19 -13.50 5.54 1.85
CA ARG A 19 -12.46 5.65 0.84
C ARG A 19 -11.84 4.28 0.52
N LEU A 20 -11.49 3.50 1.56
CA LEU A 20 -10.98 2.14 1.34
C LEU A 20 -11.99 1.29 0.54
N ARG A 21 -13.25 1.24 1.00
CA ARG A 21 -14.30 0.44 0.35
C ARG A 21 -14.59 0.89 -1.09
N GLU A 22 -14.59 2.19 -1.34
CA GLU A 22 -14.81 2.75 -2.68
C GLU A 22 -13.67 2.35 -3.63
N TRP A 23 -12.42 2.43 -3.16
CA TRP A 23 -11.25 2.16 -3.99
C TRP A 23 -11.00 0.68 -4.25
N THR A 24 -11.24 -0.18 -3.26
CA THR A 24 -10.90 -1.61 -3.37
C THR A 24 -12.07 -2.49 -3.80
N GLY A 25 -13.30 -1.98 -3.69
CA GLY A 25 -14.49 -2.69 -4.11
C GLY A 25 -15.15 -2.01 -5.31
N ARG A 26 -15.86 -0.90 -5.06
CA ARG A 26 -16.81 -0.31 -6.02
C ARG A 26 -16.15 0.20 -7.30
N ARG A 27 -15.08 0.98 -7.20
CA ARG A 27 -14.37 1.52 -8.37
C ARG A 27 -13.27 0.60 -8.88
N GLY A 28 -12.82 -0.33 -8.03
CA GLY A 28 -11.72 -1.26 -8.33
C GLY A 28 -10.47 -0.53 -8.80
N LEU A 29 -10.08 0.54 -8.11
CA LEU A 29 -8.87 1.32 -8.37
C LEU A 29 -7.62 0.57 -7.91
N VAL A 30 -7.74 -0.13 -6.79
CA VAL A 30 -6.67 -0.94 -6.19
C VAL A 30 -7.26 -2.28 -5.80
N GLU A 31 -6.75 -3.38 -6.34
CA GLU A 31 -7.31 -4.70 -6.05
C GLU A 31 -6.77 -5.22 -4.70
N PRO A 32 -7.61 -5.72 -3.78
CA PRO A 32 -7.13 -6.36 -2.56
C PRO A 32 -6.39 -7.66 -2.88
N ASP A 33 -5.42 -8.06 -2.05
CA ASP A 33 -4.70 -9.33 -2.23
C ASP A 33 -5.64 -10.54 -2.10
N ILE A 34 -6.60 -10.44 -1.17
CA ILE A 34 -7.69 -11.41 -1.04
C ILE A 34 -8.99 -10.60 -1.03
N PRO A 35 -9.82 -10.67 -2.09
CA PRO A 35 -11.12 -10.00 -2.10
C PRO A 35 -12.11 -10.65 -1.14
N ALA A 36 -13.05 -9.86 -0.63
CA ALA A 36 -14.20 -10.41 0.09
C ALA A 36 -15.11 -11.16 -0.91
N SER A 37 -15.44 -12.41 -0.60
CA SER A 37 -16.20 -13.32 -1.48
C SER A 37 -17.63 -13.62 -1.01
N GLY A 38 -18.08 -13.05 0.12
CA GLY A 38 -19.42 -13.34 0.66
C GLY A 38 -19.77 -12.59 1.94
N LYS A 39 -20.95 -12.89 2.51
CA LYS A 39 -21.39 -12.29 3.78
C LYS A 39 -20.43 -12.70 4.90
N GLY A 40 -19.92 -11.71 5.64
CA GLY A 40 -19.03 -11.93 6.78
C GLY A 40 -17.55 -12.12 6.43
N THR A 41 -17.17 -12.19 5.15
CA THR A 41 -15.75 -12.22 4.76
C THR A 41 -15.21 -10.81 4.55
N GLN A 42 -13.95 -10.59 4.94
CA GLN A 42 -13.26 -9.31 4.79
C GLN A 42 -12.13 -9.44 3.78
N ALA A 43 -11.92 -8.37 3.02
CA ALA A 43 -10.76 -8.27 2.16
C ALA A 43 -9.47 -8.26 3.01
N ARG A 44 -8.40 -8.82 2.46
CA ARG A 44 -7.07 -8.83 3.09
C ARG A 44 -6.07 -8.08 2.24
N PHE A 45 -5.15 -7.40 2.92
CA PHE A 45 -4.20 -6.46 2.31
C PHE A 45 -2.77 -6.76 2.76
N SER A 46 -1.87 -6.94 1.81
CA SER A 46 -0.43 -7.03 2.03
C SER A 46 0.21 -5.65 2.03
N TRP A 47 1.47 -5.56 2.47
CA TRP A 47 2.24 -4.31 2.42
C TRP A 47 2.26 -3.67 1.02
N ARG A 48 2.20 -4.46 -0.06
CA ARG A 48 2.18 -3.96 -1.44
C ARG A 48 0.89 -3.22 -1.74
N THR A 49 -0.23 -3.79 -1.32
CA THR A 49 -1.54 -3.16 -1.51
C THR A 49 -1.69 -1.95 -0.58
N LEU A 50 -1.15 -2.01 0.64
CA LEU A 50 -1.07 -0.83 1.51
C LEU A 50 -0.24 0.29 0.88
N LEU A 51 0.90 -0.03 0.26
CA LEU A 51 1.71 0.93 -0.49
C LEU A 51 0.89 1.54 -1.64
N MET A 52 0.22 0.72 -2.44
CA MET A 52 -0.62 1.19 -3.53
C MET A 52 -1.74 2.13 -3.05
N LEU A 53 -2.38 1.82 -1.92
CA LEU A 53 -3.39 2.68 -1.29
C LEU A 53 -2.82 4.01 -0.82
N ARG A 54 -1.60 4.02 -0.25
CA ARG A 54 -0.90 5.25 0.18
C ARG A 54 -0.45 6.11 -1.01
N LEU A 55 0.01 5.48 -2.10
CA LEU A 55 0.34 6.19 -3.34
C LEU A 55 -0.92 6.80 -3.96
N ALA A 56 -2.02 6.06 -4.05
CA ALA A 56 -3.31 6.57 -4.52
C ALA A 56 -3.82 7.72 -3.64
N LYS A 57 -3.63 7.64 -2.33
CA LYS A 57 -3.92 8.73 -1.39
C LYS A 57 -3.12 9.98 -1.71
N SER A 58 -1.81 9.87 -1.91
CA SER A 58 -0.94 11.02 -2.16
C SER A 58 -1.24 11.66 -3.52
N LEU A 59 -1.50 10.84 -4.54
CA LEU A 59 -1.97 11.31 -5.85
C LEU A 59 -3.26 12.14 -5.73
N GLN A 60 -4.25 11.66 -4.98
CA GLN A 60 -5.52 12.37 -4.84
C GLN A 60 -5.41 13.59 -3.91
N ASP A 61 -4.83 13.43 -2.72
CA ASP A 61 -4.89 14.44 -1.67
C ASP A 61 -3.85 15.55 -1.87
N ASP A 62 -2.64 15.21 -2.32
CA ASP A 62 -1.54 16.18 -2.39
C ASP A 62 -1.44 16.81 -3.80
N LEU A 63 -1.80 16.06 -4.84
CA LEU A 63 -1.66 16.49 -6.24
C LEU A 63 -2.99 16.72 -6.95
N GLY A 64 -4.14 16.44 -6.29
CA GLY A 64 -5.47 16.65 -6.87
C GLY A 64 -5.79 15.73 -8.06
N VAL A 65 -5.09 14.60 -8.20
CA VAL A 65 -5.23 13.70 -9.35
C VAL A 65 -6.56 12.95 -9.29
N GLU A 66 -7.26 12.91 -10.42
CA GLU A 66 -8.45 12.07 -10.57
C GLU A 66 -8.03 10.60 -10.78
N LEU A 67 -8.15 9.79 -9.73
CA LEU A 67 -7.61 8.43 -9.72
C LEU A 67 -8.25 7.50 -10.76
N PHE A 68 -9.50 7.72 -11.15
CA PHE A 68 -10.16 6.85 -12.12
C PHE A 68 -9.56 7.02 -13.53
N ALA A 69 -9.20 8.24 -13.93
CA ALA A 69 -8.45 8.53 -15.16
C ALA A 69 -7.07 7.85 -15.19
N HIS A 70 -6.49 7.58 -14.02
CA HIS A 70 -5.20 6.90 -13.88
C HIS A 70 -5.33 5.42 -13.49
N LYS A 71 -6.53 4.81 -13.56
CA LYS A 71 -6.76 3.42 -13.12
C LYS A 71 -5.80 2.41 -13.75
N GLN A 72 -5.47 2.57 -15.03
CA GLN A 72 -4.52 1.67 -15.71
C GLN A 72 -3.09 1.83 -15.17
N ASN A 73 -2.68 3.05 -14.83
CA ASN A 73 -1.38 3.30 -14.20
C ASN A 73 -1.29 2.66 -12.82
N LEU A 74 -2.34 2.81 -11.99
CA LEU A 74 -2.39 2.17 -10.67
C LEU A 74 -2.27 0.64 -10.79
N ARG A 75 -2.95 0.03 -11.77
CA ARG A 75 -2.83 -1.41 -12.05
C ARG A 75 -1.43 -1.82 -12.51
N SER A 76 -0.80 -1.04 -13.38
CA SER A 76 0.57 -1.30 -13.84
C SER A 76 1.56 -1.26 -12.68
N ILE A 77 1.44 -0.28 -11.78
CA ILE A 77 2.25 -0.21 -10.56
C ILE A 77 1.96 -1.40 -9.66
N GLN A 78 0.68 -1.73 -9.41
CA GLN A 78 0.31 -2.86 -8.56
C GLN A 78 0.88 -4.20 -9.09
N LYS A 79 0.91 -4.37 -10.41
CA LYS A 79 1.54 -5.52 -11.07
C LYS A 79 3.06 -5.50 -10.92
N ALA A 80 3.71 -4.35 -11.13
CA ALA A 80 5.16 -4.21 -10.98
C ALA A 80 5.63 -4.53 -9.55
N LEU A 81 4.81 -4.23 -8.54
CA LEU A 81 5.13 -4.52 -7.14
C LEU A 81 5.17 -6.01 -6.79
N GLN A 82 4.50 -6.90 -7.53
CA GLN A 82 4.35 -8.32 -7.16
C GLN A 82 5.69 -9.06 -7.03
N GLY A 83 6.67 -8.72 -7.87
CA GLY A 83 8.02 -9.32 -7.85
C GLY A 83 9.01 -8.63 -6.90
N GLU A 84 8.60 -7.54 -6.26
CA GLU A 84 9.52 -6.66 -5.55
C GLU A 84 9.58 -6.96 -4.05
N THR A 85 10.73 -6.69 -3.43
CA THR A 85 10.91 -6.72 -1.98
C THR A 85 10.92 -5.31 -1.43
N VAL A 86 10.58 -5.12 -0.15
CA VAL A 86 10.62 -3.80 0.50
C VAL A 86 12.00 -3.13 0.34
N ARG A 87 13.09 -3.90 0.50
CA ARG A 87 14.45 -3.40 0.33
C ARG A 87 14.73 -2.96 -1.12
N ALA A 88 14.28 -3.72 -2.10
CA ALA A 88 14.49 -3.38 -3.52
C ALA A 88 13.73 -2.11 -3.97
N LEU A 89 12.68 -1.73 -3.24
CA LEU A 89 11.88 -0.54 -3.50
C LEU A 89 12.35 0.70 -2.71
N TRP A 90 13.32 0.54 -1.81
CA TRP A 90 13.67 1.57 -0.84
C TRP A 90 14.21 2.86 -1.47
N ASP A 91 14.90 2.73 -2.60
CA ASP A 91 15.49 3.85 -3.37
C ASP A 91 14.83 3.99 -4.75
N LYS A 92 13.59 3.50 -4.88
CA LYS A 92 12.78 3.60 -6.09
C LYS A 92 11.68 4.64 -5.95
N ALA A 93 11.24 5.14 -7.10
CA ALA A 93 10.05 5.97 -7.23
C ALA A 93 9.01 5.29 -8.14
N ALA A 94 7.73 5.55 -7.85
CA ALA A 94 6.66 5.32 -8.81
C ALA A 94 6.58 6.51 -9.76
N VAL A 95 6.58 6.21 -11.05
CA VAL A 95 6.54 7.18 -12.13
C VAL A 95 5.25 6.96 -12.90
N LEU A 96 4.43 7.99 -13.04
CA LEU A 96 3.12 7.93 -13.68
C LEU A 96 3.01 9.00 -14.78
N SER A 97 2.66 8.56 -15.98
CA SER A 97 2.36 9.43 -17.12
C SER A 97 1.03 9.05 -17.74
N LEU A 98 0.26 10.03 -18.22
CA LEU A 98 -1.00 9.78 -18.94
C LEU A 98 -0.76 9.11 -20.30
N THR A 99 0.36 9.42 -20.95
CA THR A 99 0.66 8.97 -22.32
C THR A 99 1.61 7.78 -22.37
N HIS A 100 2.45 7.59 -21.35
CA HIS A 100 3.50 6.55 -21.34
C HIS A 100 3.29 5.46 -20.28
N GLY A 101 2.16 5.48 -19.57
CA GLY A 101 1.83 4.50 -18.55
C GLY A 101 2.57 4.77 -17.23
N ALA A 102 2.84 3.70 -16.48
CA ALA A 102 3.48 3.81 -15.18
C ALA A 102 4.50 2.70 -14.94
N SER A 103 5.57 3.04 -14.22
CA SER A 103 6.69 2.15 -13.93
C SER A 103 7.29 2.46 -12.55
N LEU A 104 8.11 1.52 -12.08
CA LEU A 104 8.98 1.69 -10.91
C LEU A 104 10.40 1.88 -11.43
N VAL A 105 11.06 2.95 -11.01
CA VAL A 105 12.42 3.29 -11.45
C VAL A 105 13.29 3.59 -10.26
N GLN A 106 14.61 3.44 -10.42
CA GLN A 106 15.54 3.95 -9.41
C GLN A 106 15.50 5.47 -9.40
N GLU A 107 15.64 6.07 -8.22
CA GLU A 107 15.66 7.53 -8.09
C GLU A 107 16.81 8.17 -8.87
N THR A 108 17.94 7.45 -9.01
CA THR A 108 19.09 7.88 -9.82
C THR A 108 18.77 8.01 -11.31
N ASP A 109 17.77 7.28 -11.80
CA ASP A 109 17.44 7.21 -13.22
C ASP A 109 16.35 8.22 -13.63
N LEU A 110 15.80 8.97 -12.66
CA LEU A 110 14.70 9.91 -12.90
C LEU A 110 15.04 11.00 -13.92
N MET A 111 16.29 11.48 -13.91
CA MET A 111 16.74 12.52 -14.84
C MET A 111 16.70 12.07 -16.31
N ALA A 112 16.78 10.76 -16.56
CA ALA A 112 16.70 10.21 -17.92
C ALA A 112 15.26 10.14 -18.46
N LEU A 113 14.25 10.38 -17.63
CA LEU A 113 12.83 10.32 -18.01
C LEU A 113 12.29 11.64 -18.58
N SER A 114 13.16 12.64 -18.78
CA SER A 114 12.87 14.07 -19.01
C SER A 114 12.17 14.42 -20.33
N GLN A 115 11.65 13.44 -21.07
CA GLN A 115 11.03 13.69 -22.37
C GLN A 115 9.54 14.05 -22.25
N HIS A 116 8.88 13.75 -21.12
CA HIS A 116 7.42 13.87 -20.99
C HIS A 116 6.97 14.35 -19.61
N ALA A 117 5.80 15.00 -19.56
CA ALA A 117 5.15 15.40 -18.31
C ALA A 117 4.75 14.15 -17.50
N THR A 118 5.27 14.07 -16.27
CA THR A 118 5.23 12.87 -15.45
C THR A 118 5.10 13.23 -13.98
N ILE A 119 4.35 12.42 -13.23
CA ILE A 119 4.24 12.49 -11.78
C ILE A 119 5.22 11.48 -11.18
N VAL A 120 6.04 11.93 -10.23
CA VAL A 120 7.03 11.10 -9.53
C VAL A 120 6.70 11.08 -8.04
N ILE A 121 6.62 9.88 -7.47
CA ILE A 121 6.39 9.67 -6.04
C ILE A 121 7.48 8.75 -5.51
N ALA A 122 8.33 9.26 -4.63
CA ALA A 122 9.33 8.46 -3.91
C ALA A 122 8.63 7.40 -3.05
N LEU A 123 9.06 6.14 -3.10
CA LEU A 123 8.40 5.06 -2.37
C LEU A 123 8.82 5.02 -0.90
N GLN A 124 10.04 5.47 -0.60
CA GLN A 124 10.66 5.35 0.72
C GLN A 124 9.80 5.90 1.87
N PRO A 125 9.20 7.11 1.80
CA PRO A 125 8.42 7.65 2.90
C PRO A 125 7.21 6.77 3.23
N HIS A 126 6.52 6.26 2.20
CA HIS A 126 5.36 5.40 2.37
C HIS A 126 5.74 4.00 2.86
N LEU A 127 6.85 3.44 2.37
CA LEU A 127 7.37 2.15 2.84
C LEU A 127 7.77 2.19 4.31
N ARG A 128 8.44 3.27 4.73
CA ARG A 128 8.84 3.46 6.13
C ARG A 128 7.65 3.41 7.07
N GLU A 129 6.58 4.15 6.78
CA GLU A 129 5.36 4.13 7.60
C GLU A 129 4.73 2.74 7.65
N ILE A 130 4.62 2.05 6.50
CA ILE A 130 4.06 0.69 6.45
C ILE A 130 4.88 -0.28 7.29
N VAL A 131 6.20 -0.24 7.19
CA VAL A 131 7.10 -1.12 7.94
C VAL A 131 6.98 -0.84 9.44
N THR A 132 6.93 0.44 9.84
CA THR A 132 6.74 0.84 11.23
C THR A 132 5.41 0.32 11.78
N ASP A 133 4.31 0.53 11.08
CA ASP A 133 2.99 0.15 11.59
C ASP A 133 2.76 -1.37 11.57
N LEU A 134 3.25 -2.07 10.53
CA LEU A 134 3.19 -3.53 10.48
C LEU A 134 4.10 -4.19 11.53
N GLY A 135 5.23 -3.55 11.86
CA GLY A 135 6.13 -3.99 12.92
C GLY A 135 5.58 -3.69 14.33
N ALA A 136 4.80 -2.63 14.48
CA ALA A 136 4.10 -2.29 15.74
C ALA A 136 2.86 -3.16 15.98
N ALA A 137 2.33 -3.82 14.95
CA ALA A 137 1.31 -4.85 15.06
C ALA A 137 1.91 -6.16 15.63
N GLU A 138 2.56 -6.08 16.79
CA GLU A 138 2.82 -7.26 17.61
C GLU A 138 1.47 -7.85 18.04
N PRO A 139 1.29 -9.18 17.95
CA PRO A 139 0.10 -9.83 18.46
C PRO A 139 -0.01 -9.54 19.95
N THR A 140 -1.22 -9.49 20.49
CA THR A 140 -1.47 -9.58 21.92
C THR A 140 -0.94 -10.95 22.42
N MET A 141 0.37 -11.10 22.57
CA MET A 141 0.97 -12.20 23.30
C MET A 141 0.68 -11.92 24.76
N GLN A 142 -0.49 -12.38 25.20
CA GLN A 142 -0.73 -12.64 26.60
C GLN A 142 0.36 -13.62 27.05
N LEU A 143 1.37 -13.08 27.73
CA LEU A 143 2.41 -13.88 28.37
C LEU A 143 1.70 -14.88 29.29
N PRO A 144 2.07 -16.18 29.27
CA PRO A 144 1.49 -17.14 30.18
C PRO A 144 1.76 -16.64 31.60
N LEU A 145 0.68 -16.42 32.37
CA LEU A 145 0.79 -16.11 33.78
C LEU A 145 1.51 -17.27 34.45
N PHE A 146 2.74 -17.04 34.92
CA PHE A 146 3.47 -18.05 35.66
C PHE A 146 2.66 -18.44 36.90
N PRO A 147 2.47 -19.75 37.17
CA PRO A 147 1.82 -20.17 38.40
C PRO A 147 2.67 -19.75 39.60
N VAL A 148 2.03 -19.10 40.58
CA VAL A 148 2.63 -18.74 41.86
C VAL A 148 3.01 -20.05 42.57
N SER A 149 4.31 -20.35 42.64
CA SER A 149 4.79 -21.36 43.58
C SER A 149 4.75 -20.74 44.97
N SER A 150 3.82 -21.23 45.79
CA SER A 150 3.82 -20.93 47.22
C SER A 150 5.03 -21.62 47.85
N ILE A 151 5.96 -20.81 48.35
CA ILE A 151 7.07 -21.29 49.17
C ILE A 151 6.49 -21.54 50.58
N ARG A 152 6.60 -22.79 51.05
CA ARG A 152 6.40 -23.17 52.45
C ARG A 152 7.71 -23.04 53.21
#